data_AF-A0A5J5LZU5-F1
#
_entry.id   AF-A0A5J5LZU5-F1
#
_cell.length_a   1.000
_cell.length_b   1.000
_cell.length_c   1.000
_cell.angle_alpha   90.00
_cell.angle_beta   90.00
_cell.angle_gamma   90.00
#
_symmetry.space_group_name_H-M   'P 1'
#
loop_
_entity.id
_entity.type
_entity.pdbx_description
1 polymer ?
#
loop_
_entity_poly.entity_id
_entity_poly.type
_entity_poly.pdbx_seq_one_letter_code
_entity_poly.pdbx_strand_id
1 'polypeptide(L)'
;MITNISRQLTTGVLAIAGSVAALSFAGAAQAASIVQTATLPNTTTNFTNTPLSGLTQFDSSLGTLNSVIVTLDATVAGTVALENTGPSASSITYNLQASVALSSPSVGSLLTSVPVFSGTFNASPFDGTLDFGGTSGTTISNLTANASQTTTLTTGLTPFIGSGALSAFLSGIGQSNASGSGNVASVFTTQAGGTVTVQYNYTPAATVPEPSAILGILAVAGIGSFARRKS
;
A
#
# COMPACT_ATOMS: atom_id res chain seq x y z
N MET A 1 23.46 -57.54 -84.14
CA MET A 1 22.19 -56.82 -84.36
C MET A 1 21.76 -56.26 -83.01
N ILE A 2 21.42 -54.97 -82.98
CA ILE A 2 20.82 -54.21 -81.87
C ILE A 2 21.79 -53.82 -80.72
N THR A 3 21.85 -52.63 -80.13
CA THR A 3 21.71 -51.19 -80.47
C THR A 3 22.20 -50.47 -79.19
N ASN A 4 22.83 -49.31 -79.36
CA ASN A 4 23.19 -48.30 -78.35
C ASN A 4 22.05 -47.97 -77.37
N ILE A 5 22.37 -47.45 -76.17
CA ILE A 5 21.79 -46.21 -75.60
C ILE A 5 22.47 -45.85 -74.26
N SER A 6 22.86 -44.58 -74.19
CA SER A 6 23.45 -43.81 -73.11
C SER A 6 22.49 -43.49 -71.96
N ARG A 7 23.04 -43.14 -70.79
CA ARG A 7 22.63 -41.93 -70.01
C ARG A 7 23.53 -41.68 -68.80
N GLN A 8 24.16 -40.51 -68.78
CA GLN A 8 24.66 -39.88 -67.57
C GLN A 8 23.47 -39.45 -66.70
N LEU A 9 23.60 -39.63 -65.38
CA LEU A 9 22.84 -38.84 -64.40
C LEU A 9 23.76 -38.52 -63.22
N THR A 10 24.23 -37.27 -63.23
CA THR A 10 24.61 -36.46 -62.07
C THR A 10 23.49 -36.51 -61.02
N THR A 11 23.82 -36.69 -59.74
CA THR A 11 22.89 -36.38 -58.65
C THR A 11 23.64 -35.67 -57.54
N GLY A 12 23.24 -34.43 -57.31
CA GLY A 12 23.88 -33.46 -56.46
C GLY A 12 23.77 -33.75 -54.97
N VAL A 13 24.73 -33.19 -54.25
CA VAL A 13 24.78 -33.10 -52.79
C VAL A 13 23.62 -32.22 -52.32
N LEU A 14 22.67 -32.79 -51.58
CA LEU A 14 21.65 -32.04 -50.84
C LEU A 14 22.19 -31.77 -49.43
N ALA A 15 22.80 -30.60 -49.23
CA ALA A 15 23.13 -30.11 -47.90
C ALA A 15 21.83 -29.64 -47.22
N ILE A 16 21.33 -30.42 -46.25
CA ILE A 16 20.23 -30.00 -45.40
C ILE A 16 20.79 -29.01 -44.37
N ALA A 17 20.65 -27.72 -44.65
CA ALA A 17 20.83 -26.68 -43.64
C ALA A 17 19.69 -26.81 -42.62
N GLY A 18 19.97 -27.44 -41.48
CA GLY A 18 19.03 -27.50 -40.35
C GLY A 18 18.94 -26.13 -39.69
N SER A 19 17.91 -25.37 -40.01
CA SER A 19 17.55 -24.15 -39.29
C SER A 19 17.15 -24.53 -37.86
N VAL A 20 18.00 -24.26 -36.87
CA VAL A 20 17.59 -24.28 -35.47
C VAL A 20 16.74 -23.03 -35.25
N ALA A 21 15.41 -23.20 -35.26
CA ALA A 21 14.51 -22.15 -34.81
C ALA A 21 14.77 -21.91 -33.32
N ALA A 22 15.43 -20.79 -33.00
CA ALA A 22 15.52 -20.30 -31.65
C ALA A 22 14.09 -19.96 -31.19
N LEU A 23 13.48 -20.86 -30.40
CA LEU A 23 12.27 -20.57 -29.67
C LEU A 23 12.59 -19.48 -28.64
N SER A 24 12.33 -18.23 -28.99
CA SER A 24 12.34 -17.14 -28.03
C SER A 24 11.18 -17.38 -27.05
N PHE A 25 11.51 -17.85 -25.85
CA PHE A 25 10.58 -17.77 -24.73
C PHE A 25 10.40 -16.29 -24.39
N ALA A 26 9.43 -15.63 -25.02
CA ALA A 26 8.93 -14.35 -24.55
C ALA A 26 8.27 -14.61 -23.19
N GLY A 27 9.04 -14.47 -22.12
CA GLY A 27 8.53 -14.56 -20.75
C GLY A 27 7.45 -13.50 -20.57
N ALA A 28 6.24 -13.92 -20.21
CA ALA A 28 5.20 -12.99 -19.78
C ALA A 28 5.76 -12.18 -18.60
N ALA A 29 5.65 -10.85 -18.66
CA ALA A 29 5.99 -9.99 -17.54
C ALA A 29 5.00 -10.29 -16.39
N GLN A 30 5.47 -11.02 -15.37
CA GLN A 30 4.67 -11.33 -14.19
C GLN A 30 4.66 -10.11 -13.27
N ALA A 31 3.52 -9.46 -13.05
CA ALA A 31 3.43 -8.39 -12.07
C ALA A 31 3.60 -8.96 -10.64
N ALA A 32 4.47 -8.34 -9.83
CA ALA A 32 4.71 -8.71 -8.44
C ALA A 32 4.41 -7.53 -7.51
N SER A 33 4.19 -7.82 -6.22
CA SER A 33 3.98 -6.78 -5.22
C SER A 33 4.70 -7.04 -3.89
N ILE A 34 5.07 -5.95 -3.22
CA ILE A 34 5.61 -5.92 -1.85
C ILE A 34 4.69 -5.03 -1.02
N VAL A 35 4.29 -5.49 0.15
CA VAL A 35 3.43 -4.75 1.09
C VAL A 35 4.17 -4.53 2.40
N GLN A 36 4.14 -3.29 2.88
CA GLN A 36 4.74 -2.88 4.14
C GLN A 36 3.73 -2.10 4.96
N THR A 37 3.81 -2.20 6.29
CA THR A 37 2.93 -1.48 7.20
C THR A 37 3.72 -0.78 8.30
N ALA A 38 3.21 0.37 8.72
CA ALA A 38 3.73 1.15 9.83
C ALA A 38 2.56 1.69 10.65
N THR A 39 2.61 1.57 11.96
CA THR A 39 1.53 2.02 12.84
C THR A 39 2.03 3.05 13.84
N LEU A 40 1.29 4.14 13.97
CA LEU A 40 1.38 5.03 15.12
C LEU A 40 0.20 4.71 16.05
N PRO A 41 0.44 4.18 17.26
CA PRO A 41 -0.60 3.99 18.25
C PRO A 41 -1.33 5.31 18.55
N ASN A 42 -2.58 5.22 19.00
CA ASN A 42 -3.33 6.40 19.42
C ASN A 42 -2.53 7.16 20.49
N THR A 43 -2.34 8.45 20.24
CA THR A 43 -1.69 9.39 21.16
C THR A 43 -2.53 10.66 21.25
N THR A 44 -2.37 11.42 22.33
CA THR A 44 -3.11 12.66 22.56
C THR A 44 -2.88 13.67 21.43
N THR A 45 -3.96 14.20 20.86
CA THR A 45 -3.89 15.31 19.89
C THR A 45 -3.55 16.63 20.60
N ASN A 46 -2.86 17.60 20.01
CA ASN A 46 -2.38 17.68 18.63
C ASN A 46 -0.93 17.23 18.53
N PHE A 47 -0.61 16.41 17.53
CA PHE A 47 0.77 16.04 17.21
C PHE A 47 1.08 16.34 15.75
N THR A 48 2.34 16.71 15.48
CA THR A 48 2.81 17.07 14.14
C THR A 48 4.06 16.27 13.80
N ASN A 49 4.16 15.90 12.51
CA ASN A 49 5.31 15.25 11.91
C ASN A 49 5.94 14.14 12.77
N THR A 50 5.11 13.25 13.32
CA THR A 50 5.58 12.10 14.08
C THR A 50 6.06 11.02 13.10
N PRO A 51 7.35 10.61 13.17
CA PRO A 51 7.92 9.69 12.20
C PRO A 51 7.34 8.28 12.34
N LEU A 52 7.07 7.66 11.20
CA LEU A 52 6.75 6.24 11.10
C LEU A 52 8.03 5.44 10.83
N SER A 53 8.18 4.32 11.54
CA SER A 53 9.32 3.41 11.40
C SER A 53 8.88 2.10 10.74
N GLY A 54 9.80 1.44 10.03
CA GLY A 54 9.56 0.14 9.41
C GLY A 54 9.15 0.18 7.93
N LEU A 55 9.01 1.37 7.35
CA LEU A 55 8.85 1.53 5.90
C LEU A 55 10.22 1.72 5.24
N THR A 56 10.46 0.97 4.16
CA THR A 56 11.65 1.06 3.32
C THR A 56 11.27 1.46 1.91
N GLN A 57 12.20 2.09 1.21
CA GLN A 57 12.07 2.33 -0.22
C GLN A 57 12.08 0.99 -0.99
N PHE A 58 11.58 1.03 -2.22
CA PHE A 58 11.64 -0.08 -3.17
C PHE A 58 13.08 -0.23 -3.70
N ASP A 59 13.63 -1.43 -3.51
CA ASP A 59 14.93 -1.82 -4.05
C ASP A 59 14.84 -2.05 -5.57
N SER A 60 15.50 -1.19 -6.35
CA SER A 60 15.49 -1.25 -7.81
C SER A 60 16.18 -2.49 -8.38
N SER A 61 16.94 -3.24 -7.59
CA SER A 61 17.51 -4.54 -8.01
C SER A 61 16.42 -5.60 -8.24
N LEU A 62 15.24 -5.43 -7.63
CA LEU A 62 14.11 -6.35 -7.79
C LEU A 62 13.39 -6.21 -9.13
N GLY A 63 13.54 -5.06 -9.81
CA GLY A 63 12.93 -4.78 -11.10
C GLY A 63 12.47 -3.33 -11.26
N THR A 64 11.49 -3.13 -12.12
CA THR A 64 10.94 -1.80 -12.43
C THR A 64 9.68 -1.53 -11.62
N LEU A 65 9.72 -0.52 -10.76
CA LEU A 65 8.53 -0.07 -10.01
C LEU A 65 7.49 0.52 -10.97
N ASN A 66 6.27 -0.02 -10.95
CA ASN A 66 5.17 0.40 -11.81
C ASN A 66 4.20 1.36 -11.09
N SER A 67 3.89 1.06 -9.82
CA SER A 67 3.03 1.92 -9.00
C SER A 67 3.26 1.74 -7.51
N VAL A 68 2.85 2.76 -6.75
CA VAL A 68 2.82 2.75 -5.28
C VAL A 68 1.38 2.98 -4.84
N ILE A 69 0.80 2.05 -4.10
CA ILE A 69 -0.48 2.23 -3.43
C ILE A 69 -0.18 2.58 -1.98
N VAL A 70 -0.72 3.69 -1.50
CA VAL A 70 -0.59 4.12 -0.11
C VAL A 70 -1.98 4.16 0.50
N THR A 71 -2.16 3.48 1.63
CA THR A 71 -3.40 3.49 2.41
C THR A 71 -3.11 4.05 3.80
N LEU A 72 -3.98 4.93 4.28
CA LEU A 72 -4.00 5.44 5.63
C LEU A 72 -5.30 5.00 6.30
N ASP A 73 -5.19 4.06 7.24
CA ASP A 73 -6.26 3.66 8.15
C ASP A 73 -6.12 4.48 9.44
N ALA A 74 -6.78 5.63 9.47
CA ALA A 74 -6.74 6.54 10.61
C ALA A 74 -7.76 6.15 11.68
N THR A 75 -7.37 6.39 12.93
CA THR A 75 -8.16 6.04 14.12
C THR A 75 -8.30 7.27 15.02
N VAL A 76 -9.49 7.48 15.59
CA VAL A 76 -9.72 8.40 16.71
C VAL A 76 -10.23 7.60 17.89
N ALA A 77 -9.79 7.96 19.09
CA ALA A 77 -10.29 7.40 20.33
C ALA A 77 -10.33 8.45 21.44
N GLY A 78 -11.15 8.23 22.47
CA GLY A 78 -11.26 9.23 23.52
C GLY A 78 -12.45 9.11 24.44
N THR A 79 -12.67 10.22 25.13
CA THR A 79 -13.81 10.44 26.02
C THR A 79 -14.48 11.77 25.69
N VAL A 80 -15.78 11.86 25.97
CA VAL A 80 -16.54 13.10 25.94
C VAL A 80 -17.33 13.23 27.24
N ALA A 81 -17.29 14.42 27.84
CA ALA A 81 -18.17 14.81 28.92
C ALA A 81 -19.06 15.95 28.44
N LEU A 82 -20.36 15.87 28.70
CA LEU A 82 -21.39 16.81 28.24
C LEU A 82 -22.27 17.19 29.43
N GLU A 83 -22.65 18.47 29.52
CA GLU A 83 -23.57 18.99 30.52
C GLU A 83 -24.50 20.01 29.87
N ASN A 84 -25.81 19.88 30.09
CA ASN A 84 -26.76 20.95 29.80
C ASN A 84 -26.75 21.96 30.95
N THR A 85 -26.34 23.19 30.66
CA THR A 85 -26.32 24.29 31.65
C THR A 85 -27.55 25.19 31.56
N GLY A 86 -28.53 24.80 30.73
CA GLY A 86 -29.76 25.55 30.49
C GLY A 86 -30.95 25.12 31.38
N PRO A 87 -31.97 25.99 31.52
CA PRO A 87 -33.15 25.72 32.35
C PRO A 87 -34.17 24.76 31.72
N SER A 88 -33.95 24.34 30.47
CA SER A 88 -34.84 23.46 29.72
C SER A 88 -34.06 22.23 29.25
N ALA A 89 -34.76 21.10 29.10
CA ALA A 89 -34.18 19.90 28.50
C ALA A 89 -33.63 20.21 27.10
N SER A 90 -32.53 19.56 26.73
CA SER A 90 -31.81 19.83 25.48
C SER A 90 -31.20 18.57 24.90
N SER A 91 -31.20 18.49 23.57
CA SER A 91 -30.50 17.44 22.84
C SER A 91 -29.12 17.95 22.45
N ILE A 92 -28.08 17.30 22.98
CA ILE A 92 -26.68 17.66 22.75
C ILE A 92 -26.10 16.62 21.80
N THR A 93 -25.79 17.06 20.59
CA THR A 93 -25.02 16.28 19.61
C THR A 93 -23.52 16.46 19.88
N TYR A 94 -22.73 15.43 19.66
CA TYR A 94 -21.28 15.49 19.82
C TYR A 94 -20.57 14.69 18.72
N ASN A 95 -19.40 15.17 18.34
CA ASN A 95 -18.47 14.52 17.43
C ASN A 95 -17.11 14.41 18.12
N LEU A 96 -16.64 13.20 18.35
CA LEU A 96 -15.24 12.93 18.66
C LEU A 96 -14.53 12.66 17.33
N GLN A 97 -13.69 13.60 16.88
CA GLN A 97 -13.03 13.50 15.58
C GLN A 97 -11.62 14.09 15.60
N ALA A 98 -10.79 13.59 14.69
CA ALA A 98 -9.48 14.15 14.42
C ALA A 98 -9.20 14.12 12.91
N SER A 99 -8.47 15.12 12.42
CA SER A 99 -7.87 15.08 11.09
C SER A 99 -6.49 14.45 11.18
N VAL A 100 -6.31 13.28 10.56
CA VAL A 100 -5.05 12.53 10.53
C VAL A 100 -4.46 12.63 9.14
N ALA A 101 -3.27 13.23 9.03
CA ALA A 101 -2.59 13.49 7.76
C ALA A 101 -1.28 12.70 7.67
N LEU A 102 -1.08 12.03 6.54
CA LEU A 102 0.14 11.38 6.14
C LEU A 102 0.91 12.28 5.16
N SER A 103 2.19 12.47 5.45
CA SER A 103 3.09 13.25 4.61
C SER A 103 4.48 12.62 4.51
N SER A 104 5.21 13.03 3.48
CA SER A 104 6.63 12.72 3.31
C SER A 104 7.38 13.99 2.91
N PRO A 105 8.59 14.28 3.42
CA PRO A 105 9.36 15.45 3.01
C PRO A 105 9.68 15.46 1.51
N SER A 106 9.80 14.28 0.91
CA SER A 106 10.17 14.10 -0.50
C SER A 106 8.97 14.14 -1.46
N VAL A 107 7.74 14.05 -0.94
CA VAL A 107 6.49 13.99 -1.75
C VAL A 107 5.50 15.10 -1.40
N GLY A 108 5.53 15.60 -0.16
CA GLY A 108 4.53 16.51 0.41
C GLY A 108 3.41 15.76 1.13
N SER A 109 2.20 16.33 1.08
CA SER A 109 0.99 15.69 1.65
C SER A 109 0.55 14.53 0.75
N LEU A 110 0.32 13.35 1.33
CA LEU A 110 -0.13 12.17 0.61
C LEU A 110 -1.62 11.93 0.80
N LEU A 111 -2.07 11.88 2.05
CA LEU A 111 -3.44 11.51 2.43
C LEU A 111 -3.86 12.28 3.67
N THR A 112 -5.15 12.60 3.75
CA THR A 112 -5.79 13.05 4.98
C THR A 112 -7.07 12.24 5.18
N SER A 113 -7.20 11.62 6.35
CA SER A 113 -8.40 10.87 6.76
C SER A 113 -8.98 11.48 8.03
N VAL A 114 -10.32 11.49 8.15
CA VAL A 114 -11.04 12.12 9.26
C VAL A 114 -11.98 11.10 9.91
N PRO A 115 -11.46 10.24 10.81
CA PRO A 115 -12.32 9.38 11.62
C PRO A 115 -13.20 10.21 12.56
N VAL A 116 -14.47 9.85 12.66
CA VAL A 116 -15.46 10.53 13.51
C VAL A 116 -16.36 9.52 14.20
N PHE A 117 -16.51 9.67 15.52
CA PHE A 117 -17.59 9.05 16.28
C PHE A 117 -18.61 10.13 16.62
N SER A 118 -19.85 9.93 16.20
CA SER A 118 -20.95 10.88 16.47
C SER A 118 -21.99 10.26 17.39
N GLY A 119 -22.59 11.08 18.24
CA GLY A 119 -23.70 10.65 19.06
C GLY A 119 -24.54 11.82 19.54
N THR A 120 -25.59 11.48 20.29
CA THR A 120 -26.51 12.43 20.90
C THR A 120 -26.78 12.04 22.33
N PHE A 121 -26.83 13.02 23.22
CA PHE A 121 -27.27 12.89 24.60
C PHE A 121 -28.48 13.80 24.83
N ASN A 122 -29.58 13.24 25.31
CA ASN A 122 -30.77 14.03 25.66
C ASN A 122 -30.72 14.35 27.16
N ALA A 123 -30.34 15.57 27.48
CA ALA A 123 -30.16 16.05 28.84
C ALA A 123 -31.45 16.65 29.40
N SER A 124 -31.71 16.43 30.69
CA SER A 124 -32.70 17.20 31.46
C SER A 124 -32.24 18.64 31.65
N PRO A 125 -33.10 19.55 32.18
CA PRO A 125 -32.64 20.86 32.67
C PRO A 125 -31.46 20.72 33.64
N PHE A 126 -30.60 21.75 33.66
CA PHE A 126 -29.48 21.84 34.58
C PHE A 126 -29.94 21.69 36.02
N ASP A 127 -29.24 20.86 36.78
CA ASP A 127 -29.54 20.61 38.20
C ASP A 127 -28.87 21.63 39.15
N GLY A 128 -28.06 22.54 38.60
CA GLY A 128 -27.35 23.59 39.33
C GLY A 128 -25.87 23.28 39.60
N THR A 129 -25.37 22.09 39.23
CA THR A 129 -23.98 21.68 39.46
C THR A 129 -23.31 21.25 38.16
N LEU A 130 -22.15 21.83 37.83
CA LEU A 130 -21.35 21.38 36.69
C LEU A 130 -20.48 20.19 37.10
N ASP A 131 -20.97 18.98 36.93
CA ASP A 131 -20.25 17.73 37.28
C ASP A 131 -20.23 16.66 36.18
N PHE A 132 -20.92 16.90 35.05
CA PHE A 132 -21.04 15.95 33.94
C PHE A 132 -21.71 14.62 34.34
N GLY A 133 -22.59 14.67 35.33
CA GLY A 133 -23.32 13.54 35.89
C GLY A 133 -24.84 13.74 35.92
N GLY A 134 -25.54 12.81 36.57
CA GLY A 134 -26.99 12.89 36.70
C GLY A 134 -27.74 12.77 35.37
N THR A 135 -28.87 13.47 35.26
CA THR A 135 -29.70 13.49 34.04
C THR A 135 -29.42 14.70 33.15
N SER A 136 -28.75 15.73 33.66
CA SER A 136 -28.35 16.92 32.90
C SER A 136 -26.94 16.77 32.28
N GLY A 137 -26.13 15.86 32.79
CA GLY A 137 -24.79 15.56 32.30
C GLY A 137 -24.52 14.08 32.04
N THR A 138 -23.44 13.81 31.30
CA THR A 138 -22.91 12.46 31.07
C THR A 138 -21.42 12.49 30.75
N THR A 139 -20.71 11.42 31.11
CA THR A 139 -19.36 11.12 30.61
C THR A 139 -19.37 9.81 29.86
N ILE A 140 -18.96 9.84 28.60
CA ILE A 140 -18.91 8.69 27.69
C ILE A 140 -17.45 8.37 27.40
N SER A 141 -17.05 7.14 27.71
CA SER A 141 -15.66 6.68 27.60
C SER A 141 -15.51 5.59 26.54
N ASN A 142 -14.26 5.27 26.19
CA ASN A 142 -13.91 4.23 25.21
C ASN A 142 -14.55 4.46 23.83
N LEU A 143 -14.77 5.73 23.47
CA LEU A 143 -15.21 6.07 22.14
C LEU A 143 -14.09 5.79 21.15
N THR A 144 -14.44 5.20 20.01
CA THR A 144 -13.50 4.96 18.92
C THR A 144 -14.19 4.98 17.56
N ALA A 145 -13.50 5.51 16.56
CA ALA A 145 -13.91 5.43 15.17
C ALA A 145 -12.68 5.33 14.26
N ASN A 146 -12.89 4.79 13.06
CA ASN A 146 -11.84 4.58 12.07
C ASN A 146 -12.30 5.11 10.72
N ALA A 147 -11.37 5.60 9.90
CA ALA A 147 -11.62 6.00 8.52
C ALA A 147 -10.39 5.70 7.66
N SER A 148 -10.61 5.11 6.50
CA SER A 148 -9.55 4.71 5.58
C SER A 148 -9.53 5.59 4.34
N GLN A 149 -8.34 5.97 3.88
CA GLN A 149 -8.13 6.63 2.60
C GLN A 149 -7.01 5.95 1.84
N THR A 150 -7.13 5.87 0.51
CA THR A 150 -6.13 5.23 -0.34
C THR A 150 -5.82 6.12 -1.54
N THR A 151 -4.55 6.17 -1.94
CA THR A 151 -4.09 6.81 -3.18
C THR A 151 -3.17 5.87 -3.94
N THR A 152 -3.17 5.98 -5.27
CA THR A 152 -2.28 5.23 -6.16
C THR A 152 -1.44 6.19 -6.96
N LEU A 153 -0.13 6.05 -6.86
CA LEU A 153 0.86 6.81 -7.62
C LEU A 153 1.38 5.94 -8.76
N THR A 154 1.26 6.44 -9.99
CA THR A 154 1.84 5.84 -11.21
C THR A 154 2.92 6.72 -11.83
N THR A 155 3.09 7.94 -11.32
CA THR A 155 4.12 8.91 -11.71
C THR A 155 4.77 9.49 -10.45
N GLY A 156 5.91 10.18 -10.60
CA GLY A 156 6.61 10.75 -9.44
C GLY A 156 7.14 9.69 -8.46
N LEU A 157 7.53 8.51 -8.98
CA LEU A 157 7.90 7.36 -8.16
C LEU A 157 9.31 7.45 -7.55
N THR A 158 10.14 8.39 -8.00
CA THR A 158 11.54 8.56 -7.58
C THR A 158 11.73 8.57 -6.05
N PRO A 159 10.91 9.28 -5.24
CA PRO A 159 11.06 9.28 -3.79
C PRO A 159 10.88 7.92 -3.11
N PHE A 160 10.22 6.98 -3.79
CA PHE A 160 9.95 5.64 -3.28
C PHE A 160 11.00 4.61 -3.69
N ILE A 161 11.98 4.97 -4.53
CA ILE A 161 13.01 4.04 -5.02
C ILE A 161 14.33 4.33 -4.30
N GLY A 162 14.98 3.28 -3.80
CA GLY A 162 16.24 3.38 -3.09
C GLY A 162 16.47 2.20 -2.14
N SER A 163 17.61 2.22 -1.45
CA SER A 163 18.00 1.20 -0.47
C SER A 163 17.76 1.63 0.99
N GLY A 164 17.18 2.80 1.21
CA GLY A 164 17.00 3.41 2.53
C GLY A 164 15.61 3.24 3.13
N ALA A 165 15.40 3.89 4.27
CA ALA A 165 14.09 4.03 4.89
C ALA A 165 13.21 5.00 4.08
N LEU A 166 11.91 4.70 3.97
CA LEU A 166 10.93 5.62 3.43
C LEU A 166 10.50 6.59 4.54
N SER A 167 10.87 7.86 4.39
CA SER A 167 10.47 8.89 5.35
C SER A 167 8.98 9.20 5.22
N ALA A 168 8.20 8.80 6.24
CA ALA A 168 6.78 9.04 6.34
C ALA A 168 6.43 9.58 7.73
N PHE A 169 5.52 10.54 7.79
CA PHE A 169 5.15 11.24 9.01
C PHE A 169 3.64 11.35 9.13
N LEU A 170 3.13 11.03 10.32
CA LEU A 170 1.74 11.28 10.69
C LEU A 170 1.63 12.56 11.52
N SER A 171 0.56 13.30 11.27
CA SER A 171 0.10 14.41 12.10
C SER A 171 -1.37 14.18 12.45
N GLY A 172 -1.79 14.52 13.66
CA GLY A 172 -3.15 14.35 14.14
C GLY A 172 -3.63 15.60 14.85
N ILE A 173 -4.66 16.24 14.30
CA ILE A 173 -5.26 17.46 14.83
C ILE A 173 -6.68 17.14 15.32
N GLY A 174 -6.95 17.33 16.61
CA GLY A 174 -8.28 17.16 17.19
C GLY A 174 -9.25 18.21 16.65
N GLN A 175 -10.45 17.78 16.27
CA GLN A 175 -11.53 18.63 15.72
C GLN A 175 -12.88 18.36 16.39
N SER A 176 -12.84 17.75 17.57
CA SER A 176 -14.02 17.36 18.33
C SER A 176 -14.89 18.57 18.69
N ASN A 177 -16.20 18.38 18.66
CA ASN A 177 -17.18 19.45 18.89
C ASN A 177 -18.46 18.90 19.51
N ALA A 178 -19.21 19.77 20.19
CA ALA A 178 -20.57 19.51 20.64
C ALA A 178 -21.47 20.66 20.19
N SER A 179 -22.75 20.35 19.92
CA SER A 179 -23.77 21.31 19.53
C SER A 179 -25.11 20.97 20.18
N GLY A 180 -25.85 21.99 20.59
CA GLY A 180 -27.14 21.87 21.28
C GLY A 180 -27.86 23.22 21.38
N SER A 181 -28.65 23.42 22.42
CA SER A 181 -29.44 24.66 22.65
C SER A 181 -28.62 25.94 22.95
N GLY A 182 -27.29 25.86 22.95
CA GLY A 182 -26.38 26.97 23.26
C GLY A 182 -25.92 27.02 24.72
N ASN A 183 -26.70 26.45 25.65
CA ASN A 183 -26.32 26.31 27.06
C ASN A 183 -25.74 24.91 27.32
N VAL A 184 -24.51 24.67 26.83
CA VAL A 184 -23.84 23.37 26.92
C VAL A 184 -22.40 23.56 27.37
N ALA A 185 -21.97 22.80 28.38
CA ALA A 185 -20.55 22.59 28.65
C ALA A 185 -20.10 21.24 28.07
N SER A 186 -18.90 21.21 27.49
CA SER A 186 -18.35 19.98 26.93
C SER A 186 -16.84 19.90 27.14
N VAL A 187 -16.34 18.69 27.39
CA VAL A 187 -14.92 18.39 27.54
C VAL A 187 -14.61 17.15 26.70
N PHE A 188 -13.55 17.23 25.89
CA PHE A 188 -13.10 16.12 25.06
C PHE A 188 -11.67 15.75 25.43
N THR A 189 -11.41 14.45 25.62
CA THR A 189 -10.06 13.90 25.57
C THR A 189 -9.91 13.17 24.26
N THR A 190 -9.23 13.77 23.29
CA THR A 190 -9.10 13.22 21.94
C THR A 190 -7.69 12.64 21.73
N GLN A 191 -7.64 11.41 21.26
CA GLN A 191 -6.43 10.74 20.82
C GLN A 191 -6.61 10.32 19.36
N ALA A 192 -5.52 10.35 18.60
CA ALA A 192 -5.52 9.94 17.21
C ALA A 192 -4.25 9.15 16.87
N GLY A 193 -4.35 8.34 15.83
CA GLY A 193 -3.29 7.47 15.35
C GLY A 193 -3.69 6.86 14.02
N GLY A 194 -2.97 5.82 13.61
CA GLY A 194 -3.35 5.09 12.42
C GLY A 194 -2.27 4.14 11.92
N THR A 195 -2.67 3.32 10.95
CA THR A 195 -1.78 2.43 10.22
C THR A 195 -1.63 2.93 8.79
N VAL A 196 -0.40 3.00 8.32
CA VAL A 196 -0.05 3.29 6.94
C VAL A 196 0.39 2.00 6.28
N THR A 197 -0.22 1.67 5.15
CA THR A 197 0.17 0.55 4.30
C THR A 197 0.74 1.08 3.01
N VAL A 198 1.93 0.62 2.63
CA VAL A 198 2.58 0.94 1.34
C VAL A 198 2.70 -0.35 0.56
N GLN A 199 2.11 -0.38 -0.63
CA GLN A 199 2.21 -1.48 -1.58
C GLN A 199 2.95 -1.03 -2.84
N TYR A 200 4.08 -1.66 -3.12
CA TYR A 200 4.85 -1.51 -4.34
C TYR A 200 4.39 -2.55 -5.36
N ASN A 201 3.88 -2.13 -6.50
CA ASN A 201 3.64 -3.03 -7.64
C ASN A 201 4.76 -2.84 -8.66
N TYR A 202 5.42 -3.91 -9.05
CA TYR A 202 6.61 -3.85 -9.90
C TYR A 202 6.65 -5.00 -10.91
N THR A 203 7.42 -4.79 -11.97
CA THR A 203 7.76 -5.82 -12.94
C THR A 203 9.13 -6.37 -12.55
N PRO A 204 9.25 -7.65 -12.15
CA PRO A 204 10.51 -8.26 -11.76
C PRO A 204 11.57 -8.16 -12.85
N ALA A 205 12.82 -8.01 -12.44
CA ALA A 205 13.95 -8.11 -13.35
C ALA A 205 13.95 -9.48 -14.04
N ALA A 206 14.19 -9.50 -15.37
CA ALA A 206 14.31 -10.76 -16.08
C ALA A 206 15.51 -11.54 -15.55
N THR A 207 15.28 -12.76 -15.07
CA THR A 207 16.37 -13.68 -14.74
C THR A 207 16.98 -14.16 -16.05
N VAL A 208 18.16 -13.68 -16.41
CA VAL A 208 18.91 -14.19 -17.56
C VAL A 208 19.38 -15.61 -17.20
N PRO A 209 18.94 -16.68 -17.90
CA PRO A 209 19.50 -18.01 -17.69
C PRO A 209 20.99 -17.97 -18.06
N GLU A 210 21.86 -18.42 -17.16
CA GLU A 210 23.29 -18.41 -17.45
C GLU A 210 23.60 -19.22 -18.72
N PRO A 211 24.45 -18.71 -19.64
CA PRO A 211 24.78 -19.39 -20.91
C PRO A 211 25.33 -20.82 -20.75
N SER A 212 25.84 -21.16 -19.57
CA SER A 212 26.41 -22.47 -19.23
C SER A 212 25.40 -23.62 -19.29
N ALA A 213 24.12 -23.37 -18.98
CA ALA A 213 23.07 -24.40 -19.06
C ALA A 213 22.72 -24.78 -20.50
N ILE A 214 22.79 -23.81 -21.43
CA ILE A 214 22.46 -24.01 -22.85
C ILE A 214 23.63 -24.67 -23.59
N LEU A 215 24.87 -24.29 -23.29
CA LEU A 215 26.06 -24.94 -23.86
C LEU A 215 26.21 -26.39 -23.38
N GLY A 216 25.85 -26.70 -22.14
CA GLY A 216 25.85 -28.09 -21.63
C GLY A 216 24.90 -29.01 -22.38
N ILE A 217 23.71 -28.53 -22.76
CA ILE A 217 22.71 -29.31 -23.51
C ILE A 217 23.14 -29.50 -24.98
N LEU A 218 23.73 -28.47 -25.60
CA LEU A 218 24.22 -28.55 -26.99
C LEU A 218 25.49 -29.41 -27.13
N ALA A 219 26.38 -29.41 -26.12
CA ALA A 219 27.56 -30.26 -26.11
C ALA A 219 27.22 -31.76 -26.01
N VAL A 220 26.18 -32.13 -25.25
CA VAL A 220 25.72 -33.53 -25.15
C VAL A 220 25.10 -34.02 -26.45
N ALA A 221 24.39 -33.16 -27.20
CA ALA A 221 23.83 -33.50 -28.51
C ALA A 221 24.89 -33.61 -29.63
N GLY A 222 25.99 -32.84 -29.54
CA GLY A 222 27.06 -32.83 -30.55
C GLY A 222 28.01 -34.03 -30.49
N ILE A 223 28.13 -34.71 -29.35
CA ILE A 223 29.05 -35.86 -29.20
C ILE A 223 28.39 -37.17 -29.69
N GLY A 224 27.07 -37.25 -29.75
CA GLY A 224 26.33 -38.46 -30.17
C GLY A 224 26.36 -38.79 -31.66
N SER A 225 26.78 -37.87 -32.54
CA SER A 225 26.73 -38.05 -34.00
C SER A 225 28.06 -38.49 -34.64
N PHE A 226 29.13 -38.68 -33.88
CA PHE A 226 30.45 -39.07 -34.43
C PHE A 226 30.87 -40.53 -34.21
N ALA A 227 29.97 -41.42 -33.78
CA ALA A 227 30.29 -42.82 -33.53
C ALA A 227 29.47 -43.78 -34.41
N ARG A 228 29.84 -43.91 -35.69
CA ARG A 228 30.01 -45.22 -36.38
C ARG A 228 30.33 -45.03 -37.87
N ARG A 229 31.61 -45.19 -38.20
CA ARG A 229 32.02 -45.74 -39.49
C ARG A 229 33.15 -46.72 -39.25
N LYS A 230 32.92 -48.02 -39.45
CA LYS A 230 33.93 -48.96 -39.92
C LYS A 230 33.30 -50.28 -40.37
N SER A 231 33.74 -50.64 -41.59
CA SER A 231 33.64 -51.89 -42.35
C SER A 231 32.26 -52.30 -42.84
#